data_AF-A0A1D6HBB5-F1
#
_entry.id   AF-A0A1D6HBB5-F1
#
_cell.length_a   1.000
_cell.length_b   1.000
_cell.length_c   1.000
_cell.angle_alpha   90.00
_cell.angle_beta   90.00
_cell.angle_gamma   90.00
#
_symmetry.space_group_name_H-M   'P 1'
#
loop_
_entity.id
_entity.type
_entity.pdbx_description
1 polymer ?
#
loop_
_entity_poly.entity_id
_entity_poly.type
_entity_poly.pdbx_seq_one_letter_code
_entity_poly.pdbx_strand_id
1 'polypeptide(L)'
;MCSRAFACVCCASVLHLHVVELPVSQIQSLEESAELLRERCLKFHKGCRKYAEGLGEAYDGDIAFASSLETFGGGHNDPISVAFGGLVMTKFTIALREIGTYKEVLRSQVECLLNDRLLNFVDIDLHDVNDAHKRFDKASLSYDQEVLEATRQQLERELSLRISIASMTSLSATFCTNSTNGS
;
A
#
# COMPACT_ATOMS: atom_id res chain seq x y z
N MET A 1 -36.16 39.41 -3.69
CA MET A 1 -35.95 38.00 -3.30
C MET A 1 -34.68 37.39 -3.93
N CYS A 2 -33.58 38.16 -4.10
CA CYS A 2 -32.33 37.69 -4.76
C CYS A 2 -31.13 37.44 -3.83
N SER A 3 -31.22 37.66 -2.52
CA SER A 3 -30.03 37.57 -1.64
C SER A 3 -29.70 36.17 -1.11
N ARG A 4 -30.63 35.20 -1.19
CA ARG A 4 -30.42 33.84 -0.64
C ARG A 4 -29.76 32.87 -1.61
N ALA A 5 -29.93 33.08 -2.93
CA ALA A 5 -29.31 32.21 -3.94
C ALA A 5 -27.80 32.44 -4.05
N PHE A 6 -27.33 33.70 -3.97
CA PHE A 6 -25.91 34.03 -4.04
C PHE A 6 -25.11 33.52 -2.83
N ALA A 7 -25.70 33.56 -1.63
CA ALA A 7 -25.05 33.04 -0.42
C ALA A 7 -24.89 31.50 -0.47
N CYS A 8 -25.83 30.78 -1.11
CA CYS A 8 -25.76 29.32 -1.25
C CYS A 8 -24.66 28.88 -2.23
N VAL A 9 -24.51 29.60 -3.35
CA VAL A 9 -23.44 29.32 -4.33
C VAL A 9 -22.07 29.64 -3.73
N CYS A 10 -21.90 30.77 -3.05
CA CYS A 10 -20.63 31.07 -2.36
C CYS A 10 -20.33 30.09 -1.22
N CYS A 11 -21.31 29.64 -0.44
CA CYS A 11 -21.08 28.62 0.60
C CYS A 11 -20.69 27.25 0.00
N ALA A 12 -21.35 26.84 -1.09
CA ALA A 12 -21.01 25.61 -1.79
C ALA A 12 -19.60 25.69 -2.38
N SER A 13 -19.22 26.80 -3.01
CA SER A 13 -17.88 27.02 -3.55
C SER A 13 -16.80 27.05 -2.47
N VAL A 14 -17.08 27.59 -1.27
CA VAL A 14 -16.12 27.66 -0.16
C VAL A 14 -15.98 26.31 0.56
N LEU A 15 -17.06 25.51 0.69
CA LEU A 15 -16.95 24.12 1.16
C LEU A 15 -16.25 23.21 0.14
N HIS A 16 -16.44 23.43 -1.16
CA HIS A 16 -15.74 22.69 -2.22
C HIS A 16 -14.25 23.00 -2.26
N LEU A 17 -13.86 24.24 -1.95
CA LEU A 17 -12.47 24.69 -1.96
C LEU A 17 -11.67 24.19 -0.74
N HIS A 18 -12.33 23.99 0.41
CA HIS A 18 -11.67 23.45 1.62
C HIS A 18 -11.42 21.94 1.59
N VAL A 19 -12.09 21.19 0.72
CA VAL A 19 -11.91 19.73 0.59
C VAL A 19 -10.79 19.37 -0.39
N VAL A 20 -10.41 20.25 -1.31
CA VAL A 20 -9.51 19.92 -2.43
C VAL A 20 -8.03 20.26 -2.18
N GLU A 21 -7.70 21.19 -1.27
CA GLU A 21 -6.31 21.67 -1.08
C GLU A 21 -5.55 21.15 0.16
N LEU A 22 -6.05 20.11 0.85
CA LEU A 22 -5.23 19.29 1.76
C LEU A 22 -5.15 17.86 1.20
N PRO A 23 -3.97 17.37 0.82
CA PRO A 23 -3.29 17.81 -0.40
C PRO A 23 -2.88 16.59 -1.25
N VAL A 24 -3.11 16.64 -2.56
CA VAL A 24 -2.72 15.60 -3.52
C VAL A 24 -1.25 15.18 -3.35
N SER A 25 -0.38 16.12 -2.98
CA SER A 25 1.03 15.86 -2.69
C SER A 25 1.29 14.97 -1.46
N GLN A 26 0.47 15.07 -0.40
CA GLN A 26 0.58 14.15 0.74
C GLN A 26 0.08 12.76 0.36
N ILE A 27 -0.98 12.66 -0.44
CA ILE A 27 -1.50 11.39 -0.94
C ILE A 27 -0.43 10.68 -1.79
N GLN A 28 0.19 11.39 -2.73
CA GLN A 28 1.31 10.88 -3.54
C GLN A 28 2.49 10.43 -2.68
N SER A 29 2.88 11.23 -1.67
CA SER A 29 3.97 10.84 -0.78
C SER A 29 3.66 9.59 0.06
N LEU A 30 2.40 9.40 0.44
CA LEU A 30 1.93 8.22 1.17
C LEU A 30 1.87 7.00 0.25
N GLU A 31 1.50 7.18 -1.02
CA GLU A 31 1.53 6.13 -2.04
C GLU A 31 2.96 5.64 -2.29
N GLU A 32 3.89 6.56 -2.54
CA GLU A 32 5.31 6.24 -2.69
C GLU A 32 5.84 5.51 -1.44
N SER A 33 5.45 5.97 -0.25
CA SER A 33 5.83 5.34 1.02
C SER A 33 5.24 3.94 1.16
N ALA A 34 3.99 3.72 0.74
CA ALA A 34 3.32 2.43 0.79
C ALA A 34 3.95 1.41 -0.17
N GLU A 35 4.31 1.84 -1.38
CA GLU A 35 5.00 0.97 -2.35
C GLU A 35 6.42 0.62 -1.90
N LEU A 36 7.16 1.60 -1.37
CA LEU A 36 8.47 1.35 -0.76
C LEU A 36 8.36 0.41 0.44
N LEU A 37 7.33 0.57 1.28
CA LEU A 37 7.09 -0.33 2.39
C LEU A 37 6.79 -1.75 1.90
N ARG A 38 5.96 -1.91 0.86
CA ARG A 38 5.67 -3.19 0.21
C ARG A 38 6.95 -3.86 -0.27
N GLU A 39 7.80 -3.15 -1.00
CA GLU A 39 9.07 -3.68 -1.49
C GLU A 39 9.98 -4.13 -0.34
N ARG A 40 10.08 -3.31 0.71
CA ARG A 40 10.89 -3.62 1.91
C ARG A 40 10.37 -4.85 2.65
N CYS A 41 9.06 -4.97 2.82
CA CYS A 41 8.43 -6.14 3.42
C CYS A 41 8.75 -7.39 2.59
N LEU A 42 8.57 -7.37 1.27
CA LEU A 42 8.88 -8.52 0.42
C LEU A 42 10.37 -8.93 0.48
N LYS A 43 11.29 -7.96 0.50
CA LYS A 43 12.73 -8.23 0.70
C LYS A 43 13.01 -8.83 2.06
N PHE A 44 12.40 -8.30 3.12
CA PHE A 44 12.56 -8.81 4.49
C PHE A 44 12.02 -10.23 4.62
N HIS A 45 10.82 -10.51 4.11
CA HIS A 45 10.24 -11.86 4.06
C HIS A 45 11.16 -12.86 3.34
N LYS A 46 11.72 -12.49 2.19
CA LYS A 46 12.70 -13.34 1.50
C LYS A 46 13.93 -13.62 2.36
N GLY A 47 14.40 -12.63 3.13
CA GLY A 47 15.47 -12.79 4.11
C GLY A 47 15.10 -13.75 5.23
N CYS A 48 13.91 -13.60 5.82
CA CYS A 48 13.39 -14.48 6.87
C CYS A 48 13.26 -15.93 6.40
N ARG A 49 12.80 -16.19 5.18
CA ARG A 49 12.78 -17.55 4.61
C ARG A 49 14.18 -18.16 4.50
N LYS A 50 15.14 -17.42 3.95
CA LYS A 50 16.54 -17.90 3.89
C LYS A 50 17.14 -18.15 5.28
N TYR A 51 16.79 -17.32 6.25
CA TYR A 51 17.23 -17.51 7.63
C TYR A 51 16.62 -18.77 8.24
N ALA A 52 15.33 -19.02 8.03
CA ALA A 52 14.65 -20.24 8.46
C ALA A 52 15.23 -21.50 7.80
N GLU A 53 15.52 -21.46 6.49
CA GLU A 53 16.23 -22.52 5.76
C GLU A 53 17.59 -22.80 6.41
N GLY A 54 18.40 -21.76 6.65
CA GLY A 54 19.70 -21.91 7.30
C GLY A 54 19.63 -22.42 8.74
N LEU A 55 18.58 -22.08 9.50
CA LEU A 55 18.33 -22.67 10.82
C LEU A 55 18.01 -24.16 10.72
N GLY A 56 17.23 -24.58 9.73
CA GLY A 56 16.93 -25.99 9.46
C GLY A 56 18.19 -26.78 9.11
N GLU A 57 19.01 -26.28 8.18
CA GLU A 57 20.29 -26.91 7.82
C GLU A 57 21.24 -27.01 9.03
N ALA A 58 21.29 -25.96 9.86
CA ALA A 58 22.12 -25.96 11.07
C ALA A 58 21.60 -26.91 12.15
N TYR A 59 20.28 -27.07 12.27
CA TYR A 59 19.66 -28.07 13.14
C TYR A 59 20.02 -29.48 12.68
N ASP A 60 19.80 -29.81 11.40
CA ASP A 60 20.10 -31.13 10.83
C ASP A 60 21.60 -31.46 10.99
N GLY A 61 22.47 -30.47 10.79
CA GLY A 61 23.91 -30.57 11.02
C GLY A 61 24.27 -30.92 12.47
N ASP A 62 23.68 -30.22 13.45
CA ASP A 62 23.91 -30.51 14.87
C ASP A 62 23.44 -31.92 15.25
N ILE A 63 22.27 -32.35 14.75
CA ILE A 63 21.72 -33.68 15.04
C ILE A 63 22.58 -34.78 14.41
N ALA A 64 23.03 -34.60 13.16
CA ALA A 64 23.90 -35.54 12.48
C ALA A 64 25.27 -35.65 13.19
N PHE A 65 25.84 -34.50 13.59
CA PHE A 65 27.10 -34.47 14.32
C PHE A 65 26.98 -35.10 15.70
N ALA A 66 25.93 -34.78 16.46
CA ALA A 66 25.67 -35.38 17.76
C ALA A 66 25.53 -36.91 17.67
N SER A 67 24.86 -37.42 16.64
CA SER A 67 24.69 -38.86 16.40
C SER A 67 26.00 -39.55 16.00
N SER A 68 26.83 -38.87 15.21
CA SER A 68 28.18 -39.35 14.87
C SER A 68 29.08 -39.38 16.10
N LEU A 69 29.00 -38.37 16.96
CA LEU A 69 29.75 -38.27 18.20
C LEU A 69 29.33 -39.34 19.22
N GLU A 70 28.03 -39.64 19.29
CA GLU A 70 27.48 -40.72 20.10
C GLU A 70 27.98 -42.09 19.64
N THR A 71 28.03 -42.30 18.32
CA THR A 71 28.57 -43.54 17.73
C THR A 71 30.07 -43.66 17.98
N PHE A 72 30.83 -42.57 17.80
CA PHE A 72 32.27 -42.51 18.06
C PHE A 72 32.59 -42.77 19.53
N GLY A 73 31.78 -42.20 20.43
CA GLY A 73 31.96 -42.29 21.86
C GLY A 73 31.87 -43.72 22.40
N GLY A 74 31.36 -44.69 21.63
CA GLY A 74 31.13 -46.06 22.06
C GLY A 74 30.03 -46.15 23.13
N GLY A 75 29.14 -47.14 23.01
CA GLY A 75 28.03 -47.31 23.96
C GLY A 75 28.51 -47.46 25.41
N HIS A 76 27.59 -47.28 26.37
CA HIS A 76 27.88 -47.19 27.82
C HIS A 76 28.61 -48.41 28.45
N ASN A 77 28.83 -49.49 27.69
CA ASN A 77 29.37 -50.77 28.14
C ASN A 77 30.69 -51.19 27.47
N ASP A 78 31.32 -50.34 26.65
CA ASP A 78 32.65 -50.63 26.08
C ASP A 78 33.77 -50.13 27.00
N PRO A 79 34.65 -51.01 27.53
CA PRO A 79 35.76 -50.63 28.39
C PRO A 79 36.73 -49.61 27.77
N ILE A 80 36.85 -49.57 26.43
CA ILE A 80 37.73 -48.63 25.72
C ILE A 80 37.10 -47.23 25.71
N SER A 81 35.82 -47.12 25.35
CA SER A 81 35.03 -45.88 25.45
C SER A 81 35.09 -45.21 26.84
N VAL A 82 34.94 -46.00 27.91
CA VAL A 82 34.99 -45.50 29.30
C VAL A 82 36.38 -44.94 29.64
N ALA A 83 37.45 -45.56 29.13
CA ALA A 83 38.82 -45.11 29.35
C ALA A 83 39.21 -43.87 28.51
N PHE A 84 38.57 -43.65 27.36
CA PHE A 84 38.89 -42.57 26.41
C PHE A 84 37.88 -41.41 26.38
N GLY A 85 37.03 -41.28 27.40
CA GLY A 85 36.21 -40.07 27.60
C GLY A 85 34.77 -40.16 27.07
N GLY A 86 34.20 -41.34 26.94
CA GLY A 86 32.80 -41.54 26.52
C GLY A 86 31.78 -40.70 27.32
N LEU A 87 31.97 -40.55 28.64
CA LEU A 87 31.11 -39.68 29.48
C LEU A 87 31.15 -38.20 29.06
N VAL A 88 32.32 -37.71 28.62
CA VAL A 88 32.47 -36.34 28.12
C VAL A 88 31.79 -36.22 26.76
N MET A 89 31.92 -37.22 25.89
CA MET A 89 31.22 -37.26 24.59
C MET A 89 29.70 -37.25 24.76
N THR A 90 29.16 -38.01 25.71
CA THR A 90 27.72 -37.98 26.03
C THR A 90 27.24 -36.57 26.41
N LYS A 91 28.02 -35.82 27.21
CA LYS A 91 27.66 -34.43 27.56
C LYS A 91 27.61 -33.52 26.34
N PHE A 92 28.58 -33.65 25.42
CA PHE A 92 28.56 -32.90 24.16
C PHE A 92 27.38 -33.30 23.27
N THR A 93 27.08 -34.59 23.14
CA THR A 93 25.91 -35.07 22.39
C THR A 93 24.61 -34.47 22.94
N ILE A 94 24.41 -34.48 24.25
CA ILE A 94 23.22 -33.87 24.88
C ILE A 94 23.16 -32.38 24.57
N ALA A 95 24.24 -31.65 24.80
CA ALA A 95 24.30 -30.20 24.55
C ALA A 95 24.02 -29.85 23.07
N LEU A 96 24.58 -30.61 22.12
CA LEU A 96 24.34 -30.41 20.68
C LEU A 96 22.87 -30.66 20.31
N ARG A 97 22.23 -31.70 20.87
CA ARG A 97 20.80 -31.98 20.65
C ARG A 97 19.91 -30.89 21.24
N GLU A 98 20.30 -30.34 22.40
CA GLU A 98 19.61 -29.21 23.03
C GLU A 98 19.74 -27.93 22.21
N ILE A 99 20.95 -27.59 21.74
CA ILE A 99 21.18 -26.47 20.81
C ILE A 99 20.35 -26.63 19.54
N GLY A 100 20.31 -27.83 18.95
CA GLY A 100 19.47 -28.14 17.81
C GLY A 100 17.99 -27.84 18.10
N THR A 101 17.48 -28.30 19.23
CA THR A 101 16.08 -28.05 19.63
C THR A 101 15.77 -26.56 19.71
N TYR A 102 16.66 -25.75 20.29
CA TYR A 102 16.49 -24.30 20.33
C TYR A 102 16.52 -23.65 18.94
N LYS A 103 17.34 -24.15 18.01
CA LYS A 103 17.34 -23.69 16.61
C LYS A 103 16.01 -23.99 15.91
N GLU A 104 15.45 -25.18 16.11
CA GLU A 104 14.16 -25.57 15.53
C GLU A 104 13.00 -24.74 16.10
N VAL A 105 13.00 -24.47 17.40
CA VAL A 105 12.04 -23.53 18.02
C VAL A 105 12.16 -22.14 17.41
N LEU A 106 13.39 -21.64 17.25
CA LEU A 106 13.62 -20.33 16.64
C LEU A 106 13.15 -20.29 15.19
N ARG A 107 13.39 -21.35 14.42
CA ARG A 107 12.92 -21.50 13.04
C ARG A 107 11.40 -21.39 12.99
N SER A 108 10.69 -22.17 13.81
CA SER A 108 9.23 -22.13 13.89
C SER A 108 8.69 -20.74 14.26
N GLN A 109 9.36 -20.04 15.19
CA GLN A 109 8.99 -18.67 15.55
C GLN A 109 9.20 -17.69 14.39
N VAL A 110 10.29 -17.80 13.63
CA VAL A 110 10.52 -16.97 12.44
C VAL A 110 9.44 -17.21 11.40
N GLU A 111 9.06 -18.46 11.17
CA GLU A 111 8.00 -18.81 10.22
C GLU A 111 6.65 -18.22 10.67
N CYS A 112 6.18 -18.51 11.89
CA CYS A 112 4.85 -18.11 12.33
C CYS A 112 4.71 -16.62 12.69
N LEU A 113 5.74 -16.00 13.30
CA LEU A 113 5.64 -14.64 13.82
C LEU A 113 6.13 -13.59 12.84
N LEU A 114 7.04 -13.96 11.94
CA LEU A 114 7.57 -13.04 10.93
C LEU A 114 7.02 -13.34 9.55
N ASN A 115 7.18 -14.56 9.01
CA ASN A 115 6.78 -14.83 7.63
C ASN A 115 5.26 -14.68 7.44
N ASP A 116 4.47 -15.39 8.25
CA ASP A 116 3.00 -15.40 8.09
C ASP A 116 2.38 -14.01 8.32
N ARG A 117 2.85 -13.31 9.36
CA ARG A 117 2.36 -11.95 9.66
C ARG A 117 2.73 -10.94 8.58
N LEU A 118 3.95 -11.02 8.06
CA LEU A 118 4.42 -10.07 7.04
C LEU A 118 3.76 -10.33 5.68
N LEU A 119 3.52 -11.59 5.33
CA LEU A 119 2.73 -11.97 4.15
C LEU A 119 1.32 -11.43 4.25
N ASN A 120 0.65 -11.63 5.39
CA ASN A 120 -0.70 -11.13 5.62
C ASN A 120 -0.78 -9.60 5.48
N PHE A 121 0.17 -8.88 6.09
CA PHE A 121 0.24 -7.42 5.95
C PHE A 121 0.44 -6.95 4.49
N VAL A 122 1.27 -7.65 3.72
CA VAL A 122 1.53 -7.29 2.31
C VAL A 122 0.35 -7.62 1.40
N ASP A 123 -0.27 -8.79 1.60
CA ASP A 123 -1.30 -9.31 0.71
C ASP A 123 -2.70 -8.78 1.04
N ILE A 124 -2.95 -8.34 2.27
CA ILE A 124 -4.22 -7.78 2.70
C ILE A 124 -4.09 -6.27 2.86
N ASP A 125 -3.38 -5.80 3.89
CA ASP A 125 -3.41 -4.40 4.28
C ASP A 125 -2.85 -3.47 3.18
N LEU A 126 -1.65 -3.79 2.67
CA LEU A 126 -1.04 -3.00 1.60
C LEU A 126 -1.76 -3.17 0.26
N HIS A 127 -2.38 -4.32 0.01
CA HIS A 127 -3.18 -4.53 -1.19
C HIS A 127 -4.45 -3.66 -1.17
N ASP A 128 -5.14 -3.59 -0.04
CA ASP A 128 -6.35 -2.80 0.14
C ASP A 128 -6.09 -1.31 0.00
N VAL A 129 -4.94 -0.82 0.48
CA VAL A 129 -4.49 0.57 0.25
C VAL A 129 -4.33 0.85 -1.24
N ASN A 130 -3.67 -0.03 -1.98
CA ASN A 130 -3.50 0.10 -3.43
C ASN A 130 -4.83 0.07 -4.19
N ASP A 131 -5.77 -0.78 -3.78
CA ASP A 131 -7.10 -0.84 -4.40
C ASP A 131 -7.96 0.38 -4.06
N ALA A 132 -7.88 0.91 -2.84
CA ALA A 132 -8.51 2.18 -2.48
C ALA A 132 -7.95 3.34 -3.31
N HIS A 133 -6.63 3.34 -3.56
CA HIS A 133 -5.97 4.32 -4.42
C HIS A 133 -6.52 4.30 -5.85
N LYS A 134 -6.57 3.13 -6.50
CA LYS A 134 -7.15 2.99 -7.85
C LYS A 134 -8.59 3.51 -7.93
N ARG A 135 -9.38 3.33 -6.87
CA ARG A 135 -10.75 3.85 -6.80
C ARG A 135 -10.76 5.38 -6.67
N PHE A 136 -9.86 5.93 -5.85
CA PHE A 136 -9.68 7.38 -5.71
C PHE A 136 -9.30 8.03 -7.04
N ASP A 137 -8.28 7.51 -7.73
CA ASP A 137 -7.85 8.02 -9.04
C ASP A 137 -8.98 8.05 -10.05
N LYS A 138 -9.75 6.95 -10.12
CA LYS A 138 -10.91 6.85 -11.01
C LYS A 138 -11.97 7.90 -10.69
N ALA A 139 -12.26 8.11 -9.40
CA ALA A 139 -13.22 9.12 -8.96
C ALA A 139 -12.73 10.55 -9.25
N SER A 140 -11.43 10.81 -9.04
CA SER A 140 -10.79 12.10 -9.35
C SER A 140 -10.90 12.42 -10.83
N LEU A 141 -10.57 11.47 -11.72
CA LEU A 141 -10.69 11.66 -13.17
C LEU A 141 -12.14 11.93 -13.60
N SER A 142 -13.11 11.21 -13.02
CA SER A 142 -14.54 11.44 -13.29
C SER A 142 -14.98 12.84 -12.86
N TYR A 143 -14.55 13.27 -11.68
CA TYR A 143 -14.85 14.60 -11.16
C TYR A 143 -14.25 15.69 -12.05
N ASP A 144 -12.98 15.57 -12.44
CA ASP A 144 -12.31 16.52 -13.32
C ASP A 144 -13.01 16.63 -14.68
N GLN A 145 -13.46 15.49 -15.22
CA GLN A 145 -14.23 15.43 -16.46
C GLN A 145 -15.58 16.15 -16.32
N GLU A 146 -16.33 15.88 -15.26
CA GLU A 146 -17.64 16.51 -15.00
C GLU A 146 -17.51 18.03 -14.84
N VAL A 147 -16.48 18.50 -14.14
CA VAL A 147 -16.18 19.93 -13.97
C VAL A 147 -15.84 20.58 -15.31
N LEU A 148 -15.02 19.93 -16.14
CA LEU A 148 -14.66 20.42 -17.47
C LEU A 148 -15.89 20.52 -18.38
N GLU A 149 -16.73 19.48 -18.39
CA GLU A 149 -17.96 19.44 -19.19
C GLU A 149 -18.97 20.50 -18.73
N ALA A 150 -19.16 20.68 -17.42
CA ALA A 150 -20.02 21.71 -16.87
C ALA A 150 -19.54 23.12 -17.25
N THR A 151 -18.23 23.36 -17.16
CA THR A 151 -17.62 24.64 -17.56
C THR A 151 -17.80 24.90 -19.06
N ARG A 152 -17.62 23.88 -19.89
CA ARG A 152 -17.86 23.98 -21.34
C ARG A 152 -19.31 24.33 -21.66
N GLN A 153 -20.27 23.61 -21.08
CA GLN A 153 -21.70 23.89 -21.29
C GLN A 153 -22.07 25.30 -20.84
N GLN A 154 -21.49 25.77 -19.74
CA GLN A 154 -21.70 27.13 -19.26
C GLN A 154 -21.22 28.17 -20.28
N LEU A 155 -20.03 27.98 -20.84
CA LEU A 155 -19.47 28.87 -21.85
C LEU A 155 -20.33 28.88 -23.14
N GLU A 156 -20.82 27.71 -23.56
CA GLU A 156 -21.71 27.57 -24.72
C GLU A 156 -23.05 28.30 -24.50
N ARG A 157 -23.64 28.20 -23.29
CA ARG A 157 -24.85 28.94 -22.92
C ARG A 157 -24.63 30.45 -22.95
N GLU A 158 -23.53 30.92 -22.36
CA GLU A 158 -23.16 32.35 -22.35
C GLU A 158 -22.96 32.91 -23.77
N LEU A 159 -22.28 32.17 -24.64
CA LEU A 159 -22.08 32.55 -26.04
C LEU A 159 -23.42 32.67 -26.77
N SER A 160 -24.29 31.67 -26.62
CA SER A 160 -25.62 31.65 -27.23
C SER A 160 -26.48 32.83 -26.75
N LEU A 161 -26.46 33.13 -25.44
CA LEU A 161 -27.16 34.27 -24.87
C LEU A 161 -26.66 35.60 -25.47
N ARG A 162 -25.33 35.78 -25.58
CA ARG A 162 -24.73 36.98 -26.17
C ARG A 162 -25.11 37.19 -27.63
N ILE A 163 -25.11 36.12 -28.44
CA ILE A 163 -25.52 36.17 -29.85
C ILE A 163 -27.00 36.57 -29.97
N SER A 164 -27.86 36.02 -29.10
CA SER A 164 -29.29 36.36 -29.08
C SER A 164 -29.53 37.83 -28.72
N ILE A 165 -28.85 38.35 -27.69
CA ILE A 165 -28.92 39.76 -27.30
C ILE A 165 -28.43 40.69 -28.44
N ALA A 166 -27.33 40.35 -29.10
CA ALA A 166 -26.80 41.11 -30.23
C ALA A 166 -27.78 41.15 -31.43
N SER A 167 -28.52 40.06 -31.66
CA SER A 167 -29.52 39.99 -32.74
C SER A 167 -30.78 40.81 -32.42
N MET A 168 -31.23 40.80 -31.16
CA MET A 168 -32.38 41.60 -30.72
C MET A 168 -32.12 43.11 -30.76
N THR A 169 -30.89 43.52 -30.42
CA THR A 169 -30.47 44.93 -30.46
C THR A 169 -30.35 45.45 -31.89
N SER A 170 -29.85 44.65 -32.83
CA SER A 170 -29.79 45.03 -34.25
C SER A 170 -31.17 45.13 -34.90
N LEU A 171 -32.11 44.22 -34.58
CA LEU A 171 -33.50 44.30 -35.02
C LEU A 171 -34.20 45.57 -34.51
N SER A 172 -33.99 45.92 -33.23
CA SER A 172 -34.54 47.15 -32.64
C SER A 172 -33.98 48.40 -33.30
N ALA A 173 -32.67 48.44 -33.57
CA ALA A 173 -32.03 49.56 -34.28
C ALA A 173 -32.61 49.73 -35.71
N THR A 174 -32.85 48.63 -36.42
CA THR A 174 -33.42 48.62 -37.77
C THR A 174 -34.88 49.08 -37.78
N PHE A 175 -35.65 48.73 -36.74
CA PHE A 175 -37.05 49.17 -36.58
C PHE A 175 -37.13 50.67 -36.30
N CYS A 176 -36.23 51.22 -35.47
CA CYS A 176 -36.17 52.65 -35.19
C CYS A 176 -35.76 53.50 -36.41
N THR A 177 -34.87 53.00 -37.28
CA THR A 177 -34.46 53.71 -38.51
C THR A 177 -35.54 53.70 -39.60
N ASN A 178 -36.37 52.66 -39.67
CA ASN A 178 -37.47 52.62 -40.65
C ASN A 178 -38.68 53.48 -40.24
N SER A 179 -38.88 53.71 -38.94
CA SER A 179 -39.97 54.57 -38.45
C SER A 179 -39.68 56.08 -38.61
N THR A 180 -38.43 56.47 -38.83
CA THR A 180 -38.00 57.88 -38.99
C THR A 180 -37.87 58.33 -40.45
N ASN A 181 -37.83 57.41 -41.40
CA ASN A 181 -37.75 57.70 -42.85
C ASN A 181 -39.10 57.59 -43.60
N GLY A 182 -40.21 57.50 -42.88
CA GLY A 182 -41.57 57.32 -43.42
C GLY A 182 -42.48 58.55 -43.26
N SER A 183 -41.96 59.76 -43.44
CA SER A 183 -42.74 61.02 -43.53
C SER A 183 -42.35 61.81 -44.76
#